data_AF-A5YS81-F1
#
_entry.id   AF-A5YS81-F1
#
_cell.length_a   1.000
_cell.length_b   1.000
_cell.length_c   1.000
_cell.angle_alpha   90.00
_cell.angle_beta   90.00
_cell.angle_gamma   90.00
#
_symmetry.space_group_name_H-M   'P 1'
#
loop_
_entity.id
_entity.type
_entity.pdbx_description
1 polymer ?
#
loop_
_entity_poly.entity_id
_entity_poly.type
_entity_poly.pdbx_seq_one_letter_code
_entity_poly.pdbx_strand_id
1 'polypeptide(L)'
;MASDDNPTEPAEKQEDTDDMTGPRARLERETSRAVAEFDEGIVDLLAWLLDTETRARIYVNLRQTPRMTSEEIAEATGLYPSTVREALAELAEDGTVDRTKRVSEGAGNNPYEYTAIAPSELVREVISDVQSELNTIFNLDNQLQTSTRECEEDGGPVTILLDSSDSPQSDDSDQ
;
A
#
# COMPACT_ATOMS: atom_id res chain seq x y z
N MET A 1 1.43 -82.65 36.16
CA MET A 1 1.82 -81.40 36.85
C MET A 1 3.08 -80.87 36.18
N ALA A 2 2.91 -79.82 35.38
CA ALA A 2 3.84 -78.73 35.06
C ALA A 2 3.30 -78.11 33.76
N SER A 3 2.77 -76.90 33.91
CA SER A 3 2.16 -76.04 32.91
C SER A 3 3.20 -75.30 32.05
N ASP A 4 2.68 -74.46 31.16
CA ASP A 4 3.31 -73.31 30.47
C ASP A 4 4.19 -73.63 29.25
N ASP A 5 4.10 -72.94 28.11
CA ASP A 5 3.18 -71.90 27.63
C ASP A 5 3.36 -71.82 26.09
N ASN A 6 2.31 -71.40 25.39
CA ASN A 6 2.24 -71.11 23.95
C ASN A 6 2.64 -69.62 23.73
N PRO A 7 2.38 -68.93 22.60
CA PRO A 7 2.73 -69.08 21.17
C PRO A 7 3.56 -67.87 20.61
N THR A 8 4.04 -68.01 19.36
CA THR A 8 4.06 -67.00 18.26
C THR A 8 4.61 -65.56 18.44
N GLU A 9 5.67 -65.26 17.66
CA GLU A 9 6.10 -64.01 16.94
C GLU A 9 5.48 -62.62 17.27
N PRO A 10 6.21 -61.47 17.14
CA PRO A 10 6.95 -61.11 15.93
C PRO A 10 8.24 -60.28 16.09
N ALA A 11 8.94 -60.12 14.95
CA ALA A 11 10.06 -59.23 14.74
C ALA A 11 9.81 -57.80 15.24
N GLU A 12 10.69 -57.35 16.13
CA GLU A 12 10.83 -55.95 16.54
C GLU A 12 11.33 -55.15 15.33
N LYS A 13 10.41 -54.49 14.62
CA LYS A 13 10.76 -53.34 13.80
C LYS A 13 11.19 -52.22 14.75
N GLN A 14 12.49 -51.95 14.77
CA GLN A 14 13.01 -50.67 15.24
C GLN A 14 12.34 -49.58 14.41
N GLU A 15 11.43 -48.83 15.04
CA GLU A 15 10.96 -47.56 14.52
C GLU A 15 12.15 -46.59 14.61
N ASP A 16 12.77 -46.33 13.45
CA ASP A 16 13.76 -45.27 13.27
C ASP A 16 13.10 -43.92 13.62
N THR A 17 13.30 -43.49 14.85
CA THR A 17 13.10 -42.10 15.26
C THR A 17 14.26 -41.27 14.70
N ASP A 18 14.26 -40.98 13.39
CA ASP A 18 15.18 -39.98 12.84
C ASP A 18 14.58 -39.28 11.61
N ASP A 19 13.47 -38.58 11.80
CA ASP A 19 12.86 -37.74 10.75
C ASP A 19 12.85 -36.25 11.12
N MET A 20 13.90 -35.79 11.83
CA MET A 20 14.09 -34.37 12.16
C MET A 20 15.35 -33.74 11.50
N THR A 21 16.08 -34.52 10.68
CA THR A 21 17.34 -34.07 10.05
C THR A 21 17.44 -34.45 8.57
N GLY A 22 16.34 -34.83 7.93
CA GLY A 22 16.33 -35.19 6.50
C GLY A 22 16.60 -33.99 5.57
N PRO A 23 17.12 -34.23 4.34
CA PRO A 23 17.31 -33.18 3.33
C PRO A 23 16.02 -32.43 2.98
N ARG A 24 14.84 -33.03 3.23
CA ARG A 24 13.54 -32.34 3.14
C ARG A 24 13.38 -31.24 4.20
N ALA A 25 13.67 -31.52 5.48
CA ALA A 25 13.60 -30.51 6.55
C ALA A 25 14.64 -29.40 6.36
N ARG A 26 15.79 -29.70 5.73
CA ARG A 26 16.77 -28.68 5.34
C ARG A 26 16.25 -27.81 4.18
N LEU A 27 15.68 -28.42 3.15
CA LEU A 27 15.08 -27.71 2.02
C LEU A 27 13.89 -26.85 2.47
N GLU A 28 13.05 -27.34 3.37
CA GLU A 28 11.93 -26.57 3.95
C GLU A 28 12.42 -25.36 4.74
N ARG A 29 13.49 -25.47 5.55
CA ARG A 29 14.08 -24.31 6.23
C ARG A 29 14.69 -23.29 5.27
N GLU A 30 15.38 -23.77 4.22
CA GLU A 30 15.95 -22.91 3.18
C GLU A 30 14.84 -22.21 2.37
N THR A 31 13.72 -22.91 2.11
CA THR A 31 12.54 -22.37 1.42
C THR A 31 11.83 -21.34 2.29
N SER A 32 11.57 -21.65 3.57
CA SER A 32 10.94 -20.70 4.50
C SER A 32 11.79 -19.45 4.72
N ARG A 33 13.12 -19.58 4.73
CA ARG A 33 14.04 -18.43 4.79
C ARG A 33 14.01 -17.59 3.51
N ALA A 34 14.02 -18.23 2.35
CA ALA A 34 13.95 -17.54 1.06
C ALA A 34 12.62 -16.81 0.85
N VAL A 35 11.51 -17.37 1.34
CA VAL A 35 10.19 -16.71 1.31
C VAL A 35 10.16 -15.50 2.25
N ALA A 36 10.74 -15.61 3.45
CA ALA A 36 10.81 -14.50 4.39
C ALA A 36 11.70 -13.33 3.88
N GLU A 37 12.85 -13.64 3.26
CA GLU A 37 13.73 -12.62 2.64
C GLU A 37 13.05 -11.94 1.43
N PHE A 38 12.19 -12.67 0.70
CA PHE A 38 11.42 -12.12 -0.40
C PHE A 38 10.30 -11.18 0.07
N ASP A 39 9.63 -11.52 1.18
CA ASP A 39 8.61 -10.66 1.78
C ASP A 39 9.20 -9.31 2.24
N GLU A 40 10.41 -9.30 2.80
CA GLU A 40 11.10 -8.07 3.21
C GLU A 40 11.40 -7.16 2.00
N GLY A 41 11.90 -7.74 0.89
CA GLY A 41 12.12 -6.99 -0.34
C GLY A 41 10.84 -6.46 -1.01
N ILE A 42 9.72 -7.19 -0.88
CA ILE A 42 8.42 -6.69 -1.34
C ILE A 42 7.95 -5.50 -0.50
N VAL A 43 8.11 -5.58 0.83
CA VAL A 43 7.72 -4.50 1.73
C VAL A 43 8.52 -3.24 1.42
N ASP A 44 9.82 -3.34 1.16
CA ASP A 44 10.65 -2.19 0.80
C ASP A 44 10.21 -1.52 -0.50
N LEU A 45 9.93 -2.32 -1.54
CA LEU A 45 9.42 -1.78 -2.81
C LEU A 45 8.06 -1.12 -2.63
N LEU A 46 7.16 -1.74 -1.87
CA LEU A 46 5.84 -1.20 -1.59
C LEU A 46 5.90 0.02 -0.67
N ALA A 47 6.88 0.12 0.23
CA ALA A 47 7.06 1.29 1.07
C ALA A 47 7.47 2.50 0.23
N TRP A 48 8.27 2.30 -0.82
CA TRP A 48 8.55 3.32 -1.82
C TRP A 48 7.31 3.69 -2.65
N LEU A 49 6.49 2.70 -3.01
CA LEU A 49 5.33 2.90 -3.87
C LEU A 49 4.12 3.51 -3.14
N LEU A 50 3.95 3.17 -1.87
CA LEU A 50 2.83 3.58 -1.01
C LEU A 50 3.29 4.61 0.03
N ASP A 51 4.38 5.32 -0.22
CA ASP A 51 4.99 6.37 0.62
C ASP A 51 5.51 5.95 2.01
N THR A 52 4.92 4.93 2.64
CA THR A 52 5.26 4.53 3.99
C THR A 52 5.30 3.01 4.16
N GLU A 53 6.20 2.56 5.03
CA GLU A 53 6.30 1.16 5.42
C GLU A 53 5.01 0.64 6.07
N THR A 54 4.33 1.49 6.86
CA THR A 54 3.04 1.17 7.49
C THR A 54 2.01 0.77 6.44
N ARG A 55 1.87 1.55 5.36
CA ARG A 55 0.95 1.27 4.27
C ARG A 55 1.33 0.00 3.51
N ALA A 56 2.61 -0.21 3.26
CA ALA A 56 3.12 -1.44 2.66
C ALA A 56 2.76 -2.69 3.48
N ARG A 57 3.00 -2.66 4.80
CA ARG A 57 2.68 -3.78 5.70
C ARG A 57 1.17 -4.07 5.76
N ILE A 58 0.34 -3.02 5.77
CA ILE A 58 -1.13 -3.16 5.70
C ILE A 58 -1.57 -3.77 4.37
N TYR A 59 -1.01 -3.30 3.24
CA TYR A 59 -1.31 -3.83 1.91
C TYR A 59 -0.98 -5.31 1.81
N VAL A 60 0.22 -5.71 2.25
CA VAL A 60 0.65 -7.12 2.24
C VAL A 60 -0.31 -7.98 3.09
N ASN A 61 -0.69 -7.52 4.28
CA ASN A 61 -1.66 -8.25 5.11
C ASN A 61 -3.03 -8.40 4.42
N LEU A 62 -3.55 -7.34 3.81
CA LEU A 62 -4.82 -7.38 3.08
C LEU A 62 -4.77 -8.27 1.83
N ARG A 63 -3.60 -8.43 1.21
CA ARG A 63 -3.40 -9.38 0.10
C ARG A 63 -3.37 -10.82 0.55
N GLN A 64 -2.90 -11.09 1.76
CA GLN A 64 -2.93 -12.42 2.36
C GLN A 64 -4.34 -12.78 2.86
N THR A 65 -4.99 -11.85 3.55
CA THR A 65 -6.33 -12.02 4.11
C THR A 65 -7.25 -10.87 3.67
N PRO A 66 -8.10 -11.08 2.65
CA PRO A 66 -9.01 -10.04 2.18
C PRO A 66 -10.19 -9.84 3.15
N ARG A 67 -10.87 -8.68 3.06
CA ARG A 67 -12.08 -8.32 3.83
C ARG A 67 -11.86 -8.22 5.34
N MET A 68 -10.76 -7.60 5.75
CA MET A 68 -10.47 -7.36 7.17
C MET A 68 -10.96 -5.98 7.61
N THR A 69 -11.31 -5.87 8.89
CA THR A 69 -11.63 -4.60 9.56
C THR A 69 -10.37 -3.89 10.05
N SER A 70 -10.46 -2.60 10.38
CA SER A 70 -9.33 -1.82 10.91
C SER A 70 -8.70 -2.44 12.16
N GLU A 71 -9.53 -2.98 13.06
CA GLU A 71 -9.11 -3.63 14.29
C GLU A 71 -8.38 -4.95 14.03
N GLU A 72 -8.91 -5.79 13.13
CA GLU A 72 -8.28 -7.06 12.75
C GLU A 72 -6.93 -6.83 12.06
N ILE A 73 -6.81 -5.77 11.24
CA ILE A 73 -5.55 -5.40 10.60
C ILE A 73 -4.53 -4.95 11.65
N ALA A 74 -4.94 -4.12 12.61
CA ALA A 74 -4.06 -3.68 13.69
C ALA A 74 -3.52 -4.84 14.52
N GLU A 75 -4.36 -5.82 14.83
CA GLU A 75 -3.96 -7.06 15.50
C GLU A 75 -2.98 -7.89 14.66
N ALA A 76 -3.24 -8.05 13.36
CA ALA A 76 -2.40 -8.83 12.46
C ALA A 76 -1.04 -8.19 12.17
N THR A 77 -1.00 -6.87 11.96
CA THR A 77 0.25 -6.15 11.65
C THR A 77 1.04 -5.75 12.91
N GLY A 78 0.44 -5.87 14.10
CA GLY A 78 1.01 -5.36 15.36
C GLY A 78 1.14 -3.84 15.40
N LEU A 79 0.32 -3.13 14.62
CA LEU A 79 0.32 -1.67 14.52
C LEU A 79 -0.75 -1.08 15.46
N TYR A 80 -0.60 0.18 15.84
CA TYR A 80 -1.58 0.82 16.70
C TYR A 80 -2.88 1.13 15.93
N PRO A 81 -4.08 0.90 16.50
CA PRO A 81 -5.35 1.03 15.78
C PRO A 81 -5.64 2.42 15.19
N SER A 82 -5.11 3.51 15.77
CA SER A 82 -5.28 4.84 15.17
C SER A 82 -4.46 4.98 13.88
N THR A 83 -3.20 4.54 13.90
CA THR A 83 -2.29 4.58 12.76
C THR A 83 -2.82 3.72 11.61
N VAL A 84 -3.40 2.56 11.92
CA VAL A 84 -4.02 1.71 10.91
C VAL A 84 -5.22 2.39 10.27
N ARG A 85 -6.10 3.03 11.04
CA ARG A 85 -7.25 3.76 10.49
C ARG A 85 -6.84 4.94 9.62
N GLU A 86 -5.80 5.66 10.01
CA GLU A 86 -5.23 6.76 9.23
C GLU A 86 -4.65 6.25 7.91
N ALA A 87 -3.74 5.26 7.97
CA ALA A 87 -3.16 4.66 6.78
C ALA A 87 -4.21 4.03 5.86
N LEU A 88 -5.27 3.41 6.41
CA LEU A 88 -6.39 2.88 5.63
C LEU A 88 -7.26 3.97 4.99
N ALA A 89 -7.41 5.12 5.64
CA ALA A 89 -8.14 6.24 5.07
C ALA A 89 -7.40 6.78 3.86
N GLU A 90 -6.09 6.99 3.98
CA GLU A 90 -5.25 7.42 2.87
C GLU A 90 -5.22 6.36 1.77
N LEU A 91 -5.03 5.07 2.10
CA LEU A 91 -4.99 4.00 1.09
C LEU A 91 -6.30 3.86 0.32
N ALA A 92 -7.42 4.22 0.94
CA ALA A 92 -8.72 4.25 0.28
C ALA A 92 -8.93 5.53 -0.54
N GLU A 93 -8.30 6.65 -0.17
CA GLU A 93 -8.28 7.88 -0.97
C GLU A 93 -7.47 7.68 -2.25
N ASP A 94 -6.32 7.01 -2.14
CA ASP A 94 -5.43 6.69 -3.26
C ASP A 94 -5.92 5.52 -4.12
N GLY A 95 -7.13 5.00 -3.91
CA GLY A 95 -7.66 3.87 -4.69
C GLY A 95 -6.96 2.52 -4.49
N THR A 96 -5.93 2.44 -3.65
CA THR A 96 -5.17 1.21 -3.38
C THR A 96 -5.98 0.17 -2.59
N VAL A 97 -6.94 0.62 -1.78
CA VAL A 97 -7.79 -0.24 -0.96
C VAL A 97 -9.26 0.15 -1.10
N ASP A 98 -10.11 -0.83 -1.37
CA ASP A 98 -11.55 -0.68 -1.35
C ASP A 98 -12.11 -0.80 0.07
N ARG A 99 -12.95 0.16 0.47
CA ARG A 99 -13.73 0.10 1.70
C ARG A 99 -15.17 -0.30 1.41
N THR A 100 -15.65 -1.35 2.06
CA THR A 100 -17.04 -1.81 1.96
C THR A 100 -17.67 -1.94 3.34
N LYS A 101 -18.91 -1.49 3.50
CA LYS A 101 -19.64 -1.66 4.75
C LYS A 101 -20.13 -3.11 4.86
N ARG A 102 -19.69 -3.86 5.88
CA ARG A 102 -20.13 -5.24 6.12
C ARG A 102 -21.66 -5.25 6.28
N VAL A 103 -22.38 -6.14 5.59
CA VAL A 103 -23.84 -6.27 5.79
C VAL A 103 -24.07 -7.17 7.01
N SER A 104 -24.26 -6.57 8.18
CA SER A 104 -24.69 -7.28 9.38
C SER A 104 -26.16 -6.98 9.66
N GLU A 105 -26.94 -8.02 9.99
CA GLU A 105 -28.36 -7.94 10.36
C GLU A 105 -28.59 -7.42 11.80
N GLY A 106 -27.53 -7.02 12.51
CA GLY A 106 -27.58 -6.57 13.91
C GLY A 106 -27.74 -5.06 14.06
N ALA A 107 -28.44 -4.63 15.12
CA ALA A 107 -28.64 -3.23 15.49
C ALA A 107 -27.36 -2.56 16.05
N GLY A 108 -26.30 -2.50 15.25
CA GLY A 108 -25.03 -1.87 15.55
C GLY A 108 -24.48 -1.09 14.36
N ASN A 109 -23.43 -0.30 14.57
CA ASN A 109 -22.71 0.31 13.46
C ASN A 109 -21.88 -0.77 12.76
N ASN A 110 -22.12 -0.98 11.47
CA ASN A 110 -21.41 -2.01 10.72
C ASN A 110 -19.98 -1.52 10.46
N PRO A 111 -18.95 -2.29 10.85
CA PRO A 111 -17.57 -1.92 10.58
C PRO A 111 -17.29 -1.93 9.07
N TYR A 112 -16.32 -1.10 8.66
CA TYR A 112 -15.79 -1.13 7.31
C TYR A 112 -14.83 -2.32 7.17
N GLU A 113 -15.01 -3.07 6.10
CA GLU A 113 -14.05 -4.05 5.63
C GLU A 113 -13.22 -3.43 4.52
N TYR A 114 -11.95 -3.83 4.48
CA TYR A 114 -10.97 -3.33 3.56
C TYR A 114 -10.46 -4.48 2.68
N THR A 115 -10.30 -4.20 1.39
CA THR A 115 -9.74 -5.16 0.43
C THR A 115 -8.74 -4.44 -0.46
N ALA A 116 -7.52 -4.97 -0.57
CA ALA A 116 -6.48 -4.37 -1.40
C ALA A 116 -6.62 -4.77 -2.88
N ILE A 117 -6.43 -3.81 -3.78
CA ILE A 117 -6.42 -4.05 -5.24
C ILE A 117 -5.28 -4.98 -5.65
N ALA A 118 -5.33 -5.51 -6.87
CA ALA A 118 -4.25 -6.35 -7.37
C ALA A 118 -2.95 -5.54 -7.54
N PRO A 119 -1.75 -6.14 -7.33
CA PRO A 119 -0.49 -5.42 -7.54
C PRO A 119 -0.34 -4.87 -8.96
N SER A 120 -0.89 -5.59 -9.95
CA SER A 120 -0.91 -5.12 -11.35
C SER A 120 -1.74 -3.85 -11.55
N GLU A 121 -2.75 -3.63 -10.72
CA GLU A 121 -3.63 -2.46 -10.77
C GLU A 121 -2.98 -1.27 -10.11
N LEU A 122 -2.34 -1.49 -8.96
CA LEU A 122 -1.50 -0.50 -8.30
C LEU A 122 -0.40 0.03 -9.25
N VAL A 123 0.30 -0.87 -9.94
CA VAL A 123 1.32 -0.46 -10.93
C VAL A 123 0.71 0.31 -12.12
N ARG A 124 -0.53 0.00 -12.52
CA ARG A 124 -1.21 0.74 -13.60
C ARG A 124 -1.52 2.17 -13.19
N GLU A 125 -1.98 2.40 -11.96
CA GLU A 125 -2.20 3.74 -11.43
C GLU A 125 -0.92 4.57 -11.45
N VAL A 126 0.17 4.05 -10.89
CA VAL A 126 1.43 4.79 -10.83
C VAL A 126 1.99 5.11 -12.23
N ILE A 127 1.85 4.19 -13.18
CA ILE A 127 2.23 4.48 -14.58
C ILE A 127 1.35 5.59 -15.17
N SER A 128 0.05 5.62 -14.85
CA SER A 128 -0.87 6.67 -15.30
C SER A 128 -0.51 8.04 -14.72
N ASP A 129 -0.08 8.08 -13.46
CA ASP A 129 0.33 9.32 -12.79
C ASP A 129 1.61 9.88 -13.42
N VAL A 130 2.63 9.03 -13.62
CA VAL A 130 3.87 9.42 -14.30
C VAL A 130 3.60 9.92 -15.72
N GLN A 131 2.71 9.27 -16.47
CA GLN A 131 2.32 9.74 -17.81
C GLN A 131 1.65 11.11 -17.77
N SER A 132 0.79 11.35 -16.78
CA SER A 132 0.07 12.62 -16.62
C SER A 132 1.01 13.76 -16.26
N GLU A 133 1.97 13.51 -15.35
CA GLU A 133 3.00 14.48 -14.97
C GLU A 133 3.93 14.81 -16.14
N LEU A 134 4.40 13.77 -16.86
CA LEU A 134 5.23 13.98 -18.05
C LEU A 134 4.48 14.74 -19.14
N ASN A 135 3.21 14.40 -19.40
CA ASN A 135 2.37 15.14 -20.35
C ASN A 135 2.24 16.61 -19.94
N THR A 136 2.10 16.89 -18.64
CA THR A 136 2.06 18.26 -18.11
C THR A 136 3.36 19.01 -18.40
N ILE A 137 4.52 18.38 -18.17
CA ILE A 137 5.83 18.95 -18.46
C ILE A 137 6.01 19.19 -19.97
N PHE A 138 5.65 18.23 -20.82
CA PHE A 138 5.77 18.38 -22.27
C PHE A 138 4.85 19.48 -22.82
N ASN A 139 3.62 19.59 -22.30
CA ASN A 139 2.72 20.69 -22.66
C ASN A 139 3.28 22.04 -22.22
N LEU A 140 3.91 22.11 -21.04
CA LEU A 140 4.58 23.31 -20.56
C LEU A 140 5.78 23.68 -21.44
N ASP A 141 6.64 22.71 -21.79
CA ASP A 141 7.79 22.93 -22.67
C ASP A 141 7.36 23.40 -24.07
N ASN A 142 6.30 22.79 -24.65
CA ASN A 142 5.74 23.25 -25.92
C ASN A 142 5.18 24.68 -25.84
N GLN A 143 4.51 25.04 -24.74
CA GLN A 143 4.03 26.41 -24.51
C GLN A 143 5.19 27.40 -24.37
N LEU A 144 6.28 27.03 -23.70
CA LEU A 144 7.46 27.88 -23.58
C LEU A 144 8.19 28.03 -24.93
N GLN A 145 8.31 26.95 -25.71
CA GLN A 145 8.94 26.98 -27.04
C GLN A 145 8.09 27.75 -28.08
N THR A 146 6.76 27.69 -28.03
CA THR A 146 5.89 28.48 -28.92
C THR A 146 5.92 29.96 -28.54
N SER A 147 5.89 30.27 -27.23
CA SER A 147 6.06 31.66 -26.74
C SER A 147 7.40 32.24 -27.19
N THR A 148 8.47 31.43 -27.16
CA THR A 148 9.80 31.87 -27.61
C THR A 148 9.84 32.15 -29.11
N ARG A 149 9.11 31.39 -29.95
CA ARG A 149 9.03 31.62 -31.40
C ARG A 149 8.14 32.80 -31.78
N GLU A 150 7.09 33.08 -31.00
CA GLU A 150 6.24 34.26 -31.18
C GLU A 150 6.91 35.56 -30.67
N CYS A 151 7.87 35.45 -29.74
CA CYS A 151 8.68 36.57 -29.25
C CYS A 151 9.79 37.04 -30.21
N GLU A 152 10.10 36.32 -31.29
CA GLU A 152 11.11 36.77 -32.28
C GLU A 152 10.58 37.86 -33.23
N GLU A 153 9.27 38.14 -33.24
CA GLU A 153 8.68 39.17 -34.10
C GLU A 153 8.14 40.43 -33.38
N ASP A 154 8.02 40.46 -32.04
CA ASP A 154 7.55 41.68 -31.33
C ASP A 154 8.05 41.83 -29.87
N GLY A 155 9.35 41.70 -29.64
CA GLY A 155 10.02 41.90 -28.34
C GLY A 155 10.16 43.38 -27.90
N GLY A 156 9.17 44.23 -28.16
CA GLY A 156 9.15 45.62 -27.70
C GLY A 156 9.02 45.73 -26.17
N PRO A 157 9.50 46.82 -25.54
CA PRO A 157 9.33 47.04 -24.11
C PRO A 157 7.85 47.07 -23.73
N VAL A 158 7.44 46.17 -22.83
CA VAL A 158 6.06 46.11 -22.32
C VAL A 158 5.83 47.33 -21.42
N THR A 159 4.93 48.22 -21.84
CA THR A 159 4.49 49.35 -21.03
C THR A 159 3.29 48.91 -20.20
N ILE A 160 3.53 48.65 -18.92
CA ILE A 160 2.47 48.38 -17.95
C ILE A 160 1.87 49.72 -17.54
N LEU A 161 0.67 50.03 -18.04
CA LEU A 161 -0.12 51.16 -17.54
C LEU A 161 -0.72 50.78 -16.19
N LEU A 162 -0.19 51.36 -15.12
CA LEU A 162 -0.86 51.36 -13.82
C LEU A 162 -1.99 52.40 -13.86
N ASP A 163 -3.23 51.93 -13.82
CA ASP A 163 -4.39 52.79 -13.58
C ASP A 163 -4.48 53.07 -12.08
N SER A 164 -4.04 54.27 -11.66
CA SER A 164 -4.06 54.72 -10.26
C SER A 164 -5.44 55.22 -9.82
N SER A 165 -6.49 54.48 -10.15
CA SER A 165 -7.88 54.83 -9.82
C SER A 165 -8.40 54.11 -8.57
N ASP A 166 -7.52 53.83 -7.60
CA ASP A 166 -7.93 53.54 -6.23
C ASP A 166 -7.38 54.62 -5.30
N SER A 167 -8.09 55.74 -5.26
CA SER A 167 -7.90 56.77 -4.24
C SER A 167 -8.65 56.32 -2.99
N PRO A 168 -7.97 56.01 -1.87
CA PRO A 168 -8.68 55.77 -0.61
C PRO A 168 -9.38 57.07 -0.22
N GLN A 169 -10.72 57.07 -0.26
CA GLN A 169 -11.52 58.15 0.31
C GLN A 169 -11.24 58.18 1.82
N SER A 170 -10.40 59.11 2.25
CA SER A 170 -10.27 59.53 3.64
C SER A 170 -11.56 60.26 4.02
N ASP A 171 -12.45 59.55 4.70
CA ASP A 171 -13.64 60.11 5.34
C ASP A 171 -13.20 60.76 6.66
N ASP A 172 -12.65 61.97 6.56
CA ASP A 172 -12.41 62.86 7.70
C ASP A 172 -13.65 63.75 7.84
N SER A 173 -14.59 63.29 8.66
CA SER A 173 -15.76 64.08 9.09
C SER A 173 -15.62 64.37 10.59
N ASP A 174 -15.01 65.51 10.89
CA ASP A 174 -15.07 66.17 12.20
C ASP A 174 -16.06 67.34 12.10
N GLN A 175 -17.28 67.16 12.62
CA GLN A 175 -18.11 68.22 13.23
C GLN A 175 -19.27 67.66 14.06
#